data_AF-A0A2E1BJ89-F1
#
_entry.id   AF-A0A2E1BJ89-F1
#
_cell.length_a   1.000
_cell.length_b   1.000
_cell.length_c   1.000
_cell.angle_alpha   90.00
_cell.angle_beta   90.00
_cell.angle_gamma   90.00
#
_symmetry.space_group_name_H-M   'P 1'
#
loop_
_entity.id
_entity.type
_entity.pdbx_description
1 polymer ?
#
loop_
_entity_poly.entity_id
_entity_poly.type
_entity_poly.pdbx_seq_one_letter_code
_entity_poly.pdbx_strand_id
1 'polypeptide(L)'
;VGVGKKKFSKNYIDCNTGDNIQDKEEHYSELTFHYWFWKNKLKEFDNDTWIGFCQKRRFWKKNKKEINNFEELKENLLYESHDDWNNYDSVICNSINLGKTKFMKLIKRGWRNFFFDPKSIFKKSIKLHFDMHHGYGILEKASKELKEDDRDEFLDYVSNNSVLNPHIMFIAKKKILNKWFIDCFEWLFKCEKLFGFDNLTGYDKKRLYAFLAERYLSFWFHKYARPIAWHWTFYDVEKEES
;
A
#
# COMPACT_ATOMS: atom_id res chain seq x y z
N VAL A 1 11.28 10.86 -4.27
CA VAL A 1 12.55 10.26 -3.82
C VAL A 1 13.17 9.45 -4.93
N GLY A 2 14.49 9.28 -4.90
CA GLY A 2 15.19 8.39 -5.81
C GLY A 2 15.16 6.94 -5.32
N VAL A 3 14.41 6.08 -5.99
CA VAL A 3 14.34 4.64 -5.69
C VAL A 3 14.90 3.83 -6.86
N GLY A 4 15.81 2.91 -6.56
CA GLY A 4 16.51 2.05 -7.53
C GLY A 4 17.98 2.45 -7.79
N LYS A 5 18.58 1.84 -8.82
CA LYS A 5 20.03 1.93 -9.15
C LYS A 5 20.42 3.16 -10.00
N LYS A 6 19.47 4.04 -10.32
CA LYS A 6 19.72 5.21 -11.18
C LYS A 6 20.32 6.36 -10.36
N LYS A 7 21.09 7.24 -11.02
CA LYS A 7 21.48 8.53 -10.44
C LYS A 7 20.30 9.49 -10.54
N PHE A 8 19.85 10.02 -9.41
CA PHE A 8 18.78 11.00 -9.34
C PHE A 8 19.35 12.41 -9.26
N SER A 9 18.56 13.41 -9.62
CA SER A 9 18.97 14.81 -9.46
C SER A 9 19.12 15.15 -7.97
N LYS A 10 19.92 16.18 -7.66
CA LYS A 10 20.15 16.63 -6.27
C LYS A 10 18.90 17.14 -5.56
N ASN A 11 17.80 17.36 -6.30
CA ASN A 11 16.51 17.77 -5.75
C ASN A 11 15.75 16.60 -5.10
N TYR A 12 16.19 15.36 -5.32
CA TYR A 12 15.62 14.19 -4.68
C TYR A 12 16.46 13.77 -3.49
N ILE A 13 15.76 13.43 -2.40
CA ILE A 13 16.38 12.70 -1.29
C ILE A 13 16.75 11.29 -1.78
N ASP A 14 18.01 10.93 -1.56
CA ASP A 14 18.54 9.60 -1.81
C ASP A 14 18.23 8.69 -0.61
N CYS A 15 17.79 7.47 -0.90
CA CYS A 15 17.41 6.47 0.09
C CYS A 15 18.49 5.38 0.26
N ASN A 16 19.67 5.54 -0.36
CA ASN A 16 20.79 4.59 -0.26
C ASN A 16 21.74 4.81 0.93
N THR A 17 21.43 5.77 1.81
CA THR A 17 22.23 6.08 3.02
C THR A 17 21.50 5.67 4.29
N GLY A 18 22.22 5.54 5.42
CA GLY A 18 21.61 5.15 6.70
C GLY A 18 21.05 3.72 6.67
N ASP A 19 20.08 3.45 7.55
CA ASP A 19 19.40 2.15 7.59
C ASP A 19 18.34 2.07 6.48
N ASN A 20 18.52 1.13 5.54
CA ASN A 20 17.78 1.09 4.29
C ASN A 20 17.65 -0.33 3.74
N ILE A 21 16.68 -0.50 2.83
CA ILE A 21 16.42 -1.74 2.07
C ILE A 21 16.42 -1.46 0.56
N GLN A 22 17.29 -0.54 0.10
CA GLN A 22 17.30 -0.08 -1.30
C GLN A 22 17.63 -1.19 -2.30
N ASP A 23 18.42 -2.17 -1.88
CA ASP A 23 18.71 -3.40 -2.63
C ASP A 23 17.45 -4.23 -2.91
N LYS A 24 16.40 -4.09 -2.08
CA LYS A 24 15.11 -4.80 -2.19
C LYS A 24 14.02 -3.98 -2.89
N GLU A 25 14.35 -2.82 -3.46
CA GLU A 25 13.38 -1.91 -4.07
C GLU A 25 12.49 -2.58 -5.11
N GLU A 26 13.06 -3.49 -5.89
CA GLU A 26 12.34 -4.16 -6.94
C GLU A 26 11.18 -5.03 -6.41
N HIS A 27 11.24 -5.42 -5.12
CA HIS A 27 10.26 -6.24 -4.43
C HIS A 27 9.37 -5.47 -3.45
N TYR A 28 9.92 -4.45 -2.79
CA TYR A 28 9.23 -3.62 -1.80
C TYR A 28 8.64 -2.34 -2.38
N SER A 29 9.06 -1.93 -3.58
CA SER A 29 8.59 -0.74 -4.27
C SER A 29 8.63 0.50 -3.37
N GLU A 30 7.52 1.23 -3.22
CA GLU A 30 7.42 2.45 -2.41
C GLU A 30 7.72 2.22 -0.92
N LEU A 31 7.56 0.99 -0.41
CA LEU A 31 7.89 0.66 0.97
C LEU A 31 9.38 0.84 1.28
N THR A 32 10.24 0.79 0.27
CA THR A 32 11.68 1.07 0.40
C THR A 32 11.91 2.46 0.98
N PHE A 33 11.19 3.45 0.44
CA PHE A 33 11.23 4.82 0.95
C PHE A 33 10.55 4.92 2.32
N HIS A 34 9.43 4.22 2.52
CA HIS A 34 8.75 4.22 3.81
C HIS A 34 9.67 3.70 4.93
N TYR A 35 10.41 2.61 4.66
CA TYR A 35 11.39 2.05 5.59
C TYR A 35 12.51 3.04 5.88
N TRP A 36 13.11 3.62 4.83
CA TRP A 36 14.17 4.60 4.97
C TRP A 36 13.69 5.81 5.80
N PHE A 37 12.51 6.34 5.49
CA PHE A 37 11.94 7.46 6.24
C PHE A 37 11.71 7.10 7.71
N TRP A 38 11.16 5.91 7.98
CA TRP A 38 10.94 5.41 9.32
C TRP A 38 12.23 5.37 10.14
N LYS A 39 13.29 4.77 9.59
CA LYS A 39 14.54 4.55 10.31
C LYS A 39 15.38 5.81 10.47
N ASN A 40 15.34 6.71 9.49
CA ASN A 40 16.28 7.82 9.42
C ASN A 40 15.66 9.16 9.80
N LYS A 41 14.36 9.37 9.57
CA LYS A 41 13.70 10.69 9.65
C LYS A 41 12.53 10.78 10.61
N LEU A 42 11.76 9.72 10.82
CA LEU A 42 10.53 9.79 11.62
C LEU A 42 10.77 10.28 13.07
N LYS A 43 11.95 10.01 13.64
CA LYS A 43 12.32 10.45 15.00
C LYS A 43 12.50 11.97 15.15
N GLU A 44 12.67 12.69 14.03
CA GLU A 44 12.86 14.15 14.02
C GLU A 44 11.54 14.91 14.24
N PHE A 45 10.39 14.21 14.24
CA PHE A 45 9.06 14.82 14.32
C PHE A 45 8.34 14.49 15.64
N ASP A 46 7.52 15.45 16.07
CA ASP A 46 6.64 15.30 17.22
C ASP A 46 5.51 14.30 16.96
N ASN A 47 4.98 13.71 18.03
CA ASN A 47 4.01 12.62 17.94
C ASN A 47 2.70 12.99 17.21
N ASP A 48 2.30 14.25 17.24
CA ASP A 48 1.07 14.74 16.60
C ASP A 48 1.30 15.38 15.23
N THR A 49 2.55 15.42 14.72
CA THR A 49 2.85 15.90 13.36
C THR A 49 2.22 14.99 12.31
N TRP A 50 1.47 15.58 11.38
CA TRP A 50 0.94 14.89 10.21
C TRP A 50 2.04 14.67 9.17
N ILE A 51 2.21 13.44 8.72
CA ILE A 51 3.19 13.08 7.69
C ILE A 51 2.50 12.25 6.62
N GLY A 52 2.70 12.63 5.36
CA GLY A 52 2.02 12.05 4.20
C GLY A 52 2.94 11.28 3.26
N PHE A 53 2.43 10.19 2.70
CA PHE A 53 3.05 9.41 1.64
C PHE A 53 2.15 9.38 0.42
N CYS A 54 2.78 9.55 -0.75
CA CYS A 54 2.14 9.49 -2.06
C CYS A 54 3.03 8.74 -3.05
N GLN A 55 2.44 8.25 -4.14
CA GLN A 55 3.20 7.60 -5.20
C GLN A 55 3.61 8.61 -6.28
N LYS A 56 4.59 8.26 -7.11
CA LYS A 56 5.13 9.14 -8.17
C LYS A 56 4.08 9.85 -9.03
N ARG A 57 2.97 9.17 -9.34
CA ARG A 57 1.89 9.65 -10.22
C ARG A 57 0.54 9.77 -9.52
N ARG A 58 0.52 9.77 -8.19
CA ARG A 58 -0.72 9.85 -7.42
C ARG A 58 -0.57 10.87 -6.32
N PHE A 59 -1.49 11.83 -6.27
CA PHE A 59 -1.35 13.00 -5.42
C PHE A 59 -2.61 13.21 -4.58
N TRP A 60 -2.41 13.61 -3.33
CA TRP A 60 -3.49 14.04 -2.44
C TRP A 60 -4.04 15.39 -2.89
N LYS A 61 -5.37 15.54 -2.83
CA LYS A 61 -6.07 16.76 -3.23
C LYS A 61 -6.70 17.47 -2.04
N LYS A 62 -6.74 18.79 -2.08
CA LYS A 62 -7.49 19.62 -1.12
C LYS A 62 -8.99 19.38 -1.18
N ASN A 63 -9.52 19.10 -2.37
CA ASN A 63 -10.96 19.00 -2.63
C ASN A 63 -11.27 17.94 -3.70
N LYS A 64 -12.56 17.81 -4.04
CA LYS A 64 -13.06 16.82 -5.01
C LYS A 64 -12.84 17.20 -6.49
N LYS A 65 -12.31 18.39 -6.80
CA LYS A 65 -12.16 18.91 -8.18
C LYS A 65 -11.42 17.90 -9.07
N GLU A 66 -11.97 17.66 -10.25
CA GLU A 66 -11.31 16.87 -11.29
C GLU A 66 -10.11 17.63 -11.85
N ILE A 67 -9.03 16.92 -12.15
CA ILE A 67 -7.76 17.52 -12.57
C ILE A 67 -7.53 17.15 -14.03
N ASN A 68 -7.54 18.14 -14.90
CA ASN A 68 -7.43 17.96 -16.35
C ASN A 68 -6.08 18.42 -16.91
N ASN A 69 -5.37 19.29 -16.18
CA ASN A 69 -4.05 19.81 -16.58
C ASN A 69 -3.16 20.05 -15.36
N PHE A 70 -1.90 20.41 -15.60
CA PHE A 70 -0.88 20.52 -14.56
C PHE A 70 -1.04 21.75 -13.66
N GLU A 71 -1.55 22.86 -14.19
CA GLU A 71 -1.85 24.04 -13.35
C GLU A 71 -2.98 23.72 -12.36
N GLU A 72 -4.04 23.05 -12.82
CA GLU A 72 -5.10 22.56 -11.94
C GLU A 72 -4.56 21.59 -10.89
N LEU A 73 -3.61 20.71 -11.24
CA LEU A 73 -2.96 19.84 -10.27
C LEU A 73 -2.29 20.68 -9.18
N LYS A 74 -1.41 21.62 -9.55
CA LYS A 74 -0.64 22.45 -8.60
C LYS A 74 -1.54 23.19 -7.62
N GLU A 75 -2.61 23.81 -8.11
CA GLU A 75 -3.56 24.57 -7.29
C GLU A 75 -4.28 23.69 -6.25
N ASN A 76 -4.53 22.42 -6.61
CA ASN A 76 -5.34 21.49 -5.83
C ASN A 76 -4.52 20.47 -5.02
N LEU A 77 -3.18 20.52 -5.07
CA LEU A 77 -2.31 19.67 -4.25
C LEU A 77 -2.49 19.95 -2.75
N LEU A 78 -2.64 18.89 -1.97
CA LEU A 78 -2.75 19.00 -0.53
C LEU A 78 -1.37 19.18 0.13
N TYR A 79 -1.15 20.35 0.75
CA TYR A 79 0.11 20.69 1.42
C TYR A 79 0.00 20.78 2.94
N GLU A 80 -1.20 21.05 3.46
CA GLU A 80 -1.48 21.23 4.88
C GLU A 80 -2.59 20.28 5.31
N SER A 81 -2.66 20.01 6.62
CA SER A 81 -3.77 19.24 7.18
C SER A 81 -5.09 19.98 7.02
N HIS A 82 -6.18 19.24 6.80
CA HIS A 82 -7.51 19.81 6.63
C HIS A 82 -8.26 19.87 7.97
N ASP A 83 -9.07 20.91 8.19
CA ASP A 83 -9.85 21.09 9.44
C ASP A 83 -10.81 19.93 9.72
N ASP A 84 -11.34 19.29 8.66
CA ASP A 84 -12.17 18.08 8.76
C ASP A 84 -11.47 16.89 9.43
N TRP A 85 -10.14 16.96 9.61
CA TRP A 85 -9.35 15.88 10.21
C TRP A 85 -9.26 15.97 11.74
N ASN A 86 -9.89 16.97 12.38
CA ASN A 86 -9.76 17.23 13.82
C ASN A 86 -10.03 16.00 14.72
N ASN A 87 -10.95 15.12 14.33
CA ASN A 87 -11.30 13.90 15.08
C ASN A 87 -10.58 12.63 14.61
N TYR A 88 -9.69 12.77 13.63
CA TYR A 88 -8.97 11.69 12.97
C TYR A 88 -7.47 11.78 13.31
N ASP A 89 -6.78 10.66 13.13
CA ASP A 89 -5.33 10.57 13.31
C ASP A 89 -4.62 9.99 12.07
N SER A 90 -5.41 9.66 11.05
CA SER A 90 -4.94 9.13 9.78
C SER A 90 -5.91 9.47 8.65
N VAL A 91 -5.38 9.43 7.43
CA VAL A 91 -6.04 9.69 6.16
C VAL A 91 -5.61 8.57 5.22
N ILE A 92 -6.58 7.92 4.58
CA ILE A 92 -6.33 6.82 3.64
C ILE A 92 -7.09 7.06 2.33
N CYS A 93 -6.71 6.36 1.27
CA CYS A 93 -7.37 6.49 -0.03
C CYS A 93 -8.85 6.11 0.07
N ASN A 94 -9.71 6.67 -0.77
CA ASN A 94 -11.06 6.13 -0.95
C ASN A 94 -11.00 4.64 -1.30
N SER A 95 -11.90 3.86 -0.69
CA SER A 95 -11.93 2.41 -0.87
C SER A 95 -12.37 2.02 -2.28
N ILE A 96 -11.82 0.95 -2.81
CA ILE A 96 -12.20 0.36 -4.09
C ILE A 96 -12.86 -1.01 -3.89
N ASN A 97 -13.82 -1.36 -4.74
CA ASN A 97 -14.47 -2.67 -4.73
C ASN A 97 -13.83 -3.60 -5.79
N LEU A 98 -13.16 -4.65 -5.33
CA LEU A 98 -12.50 -5.65 -6.16
C LEU A 98 -13.44 -6.74 -6.72
N GLY A 99 -14.67 -6.82 -6.20
CA GLY A 99 -15.67 -7.83 -6.55
C GLY A 99 -16.26 -7.65 -7.97
N LYS A 100 -15.90 -6.60 -8.69
CA LYS A 100 -16.37 -6.33 -10.07
C LYS A 100 -15.61 -7.12 -11.15
N THR A 101 -14.76 -8.07 -10.77
CA THR A 101 -13.94 -8.83 -11.72
C THR A 101 -14.79 -9.66 -12.69
N LYS A 102 -14.56 -9.50 -14.00
CA LYS A 102 -15.26 -10.24 -15.08
C LYS A 102 -15.02 -11.76 -14.95
N PHE A 103 -16.09 -12.56 -15.10
CA PHE A 103 -16.09 -14.03 -14.97
C PHE A 103 -15.02 -14.73 -15.84
N MET A 104 -14.78 -14.27 -17.06
CA MET A 104 -13.75 -14.85 -17.93
C MET A 104 -12.31 -14.68 -17.39
N LYS A 105 -12.04 -13.63 -16.61
CA LYS A 105 -10.74 -13.48 -15.92
C LYS A 105 -10.63 -14.44 -14.72
N LEU A 106 -11.75 -14.72 -14.04
CA LEU A 106 -11.83 -15.68 -12.94
C LEU A 106 -11.47 -17.10 -13.39
N ILE A 107 -11.96 -17.56 -14.54
CA ILE A 107 -11.64 -18.90 -15.07
C ILE A 107 -10.15 -19.01 -15.44
N LYS A 108 -9.61 -18.03 -16.16
CA LYS A 108 -8.22 -18.10 -16.66
C LYS A 108 -7.17 -17.98 -15.55
N ARG A 109 -7.37 -17.08 -14.59
CA ARG A 109 -6.38 -16.78 -13.55
C ARG A 109 -6.71 -17.38 -12.19
N GLY A 110 -7.97 -17.72 -11.93
CA GLY A 110 -8.44 -18.31 -10.69
C GLY A 110 -8.75 -19.80 -10.80
N TRP A 111 -8.27 -20.51 -11.82
CA TRP A 111 -8.55 -21.94 -12.01
C TRP A 111 -8.23 -22.78 -10.76
N ARG A 112 -7.13 -22.49 -10.05
CA ARG A 112 -6.82 -23.16 -8.78
C ARG A 112 -7.91 -22.96 -7.72
N ASN A 113 -8.47 -21.76 -7.60
CA ASN A 113 -9.60 -21.52 -6.71
C ASN A 113 -10.84 -22.32 -7.16
N PHE A 114 -11.07 -22.46 -8.47
CA PHE A 114 -12.20 -23.25 -8.97
C PHE A 114 -12.11 -24.72 -8.59
N PHE A 115 -10.90 -25.30 -8.57
CA PHE A 115 -10.70 -26.71 -8.19
C PHE A 115 -10.56 -26.92 -6.68
N PHE A 116 -9.82 -26.06 -5.98
CA PHE A 116 -9.46 -26.28 -4.57
C PHE A 116 -10.36 -25.56 -3.56
N ASP A 117 -10.99 -24.43 -3.93
CA ASP A 117 -11.94 -23.72 -3.07
C ASP A 117 -13.05 -23.03 -3.91
N PRO A 118 -14.00 -23.81 -4.48
CA PRO A 118 -15.01 -23.27 -5.38
C PRO A 118 -15.92 -22.22 -4.71
N LYS A 119 -16.11 -22.32 -3.39
CA LYS A 119 -16.94 -21.40 -2.60
C LYS A 119 -16.34 -19.98 -2.58
N SER A 120 -15.01 -19.86 -2.57
CA SER A 120 -14.32 -18.55 -2.63
C SER A 120 -14.67 -17.73 -3.86
N ILE A 121 -14.98 -18.37 -4.99
CA ILE A 121 -15.29 -17.69 -6.26
C ILE A 121 -16.56 -16.84 -6.15
N PHE A 122 -17.55 -17.33 -5.41
CA PHE A 122 -18.80 -16.61 -5.19
C PHE A 122 -18.62 -15.43 -4.23
N LYS A 123 -17.67 -15.51 -3.29
CA LYS A 123 -17.38 -14.42 -2.35
C LYS A 123 -16.73 -13.21 -3.04
N LYS A 124 -15.99 -13.43 -4.13
CA LYS A 124 -15.23 -12.38 -4.84
C LYS A 124 -14.39 -11.50 -3.89
N SER A 125 -13.76 -12.16 -2.93
CA SER A 125 -13.07 -11.52 -1.82
C SER A 125 -11.72 -10.92 -2.21
N ILE A 126 -11.15 -10.13 -1.31
CA ILE A 126 -9.78 -9.60 -1.42
C ILE A 126 -8.78 -10.75 -1.61
N LYS A 127 -8.94 -11.85 -0.86
CA LYS A 127 -8.14 -13.07 -0.97
C LYS A 127 -8.23 -13.67 -2.36
N LEU A 128 -9.44 -13.84 -2.91
CA LEU A 128 -9.62 -14.37 -4.27
C LEU A 128 -8.90 -13.48 -5.30
N HIS A 129 -9.09 -12.16 -5.20
CA HIS A 129 -8.42 -11.21 -6.09
C HIS A 129 -6.90 -11.32 -5.94
N PHE A 130 -6.37 -11.46 -4.73
CA PHE A 130 -4.94 -11.65 -4.52
C PHE A 130 -4.44 -12.93 -5.19
N ASP A 131 -5.12 -14.06 -4.99
CA ASP A 131 -4.75 -15.35 -5.55
C ASP A 131 -4.69 -15.32 -7.09
N MET A 132 -5.63 -14.61 -7.73
CA MET A 132 -5.70 -14.46 -9.18
C MET A 132 -4.59 -13.60 -9.78
N HIS A 133 -4.05 -12.66 -9.00
CA HIS A 133 -3.09 -11.67 -9.49
C HIS A 133 -1.67 -11.98 -9.06
N HIS A 134 -1.48 -12.43 -7.82
CA HIS A 134 -0.17 -12.52 -7.18
C HIS A 134 0.22 -13.97 -6.85
N GLY A 135 -0.74 -14.91 -6.88
CA GLY A 135 -0.51 -16.34 -6.74
C GLY A 135 -1.34 -16.97 -5.64
N TYR A 136 -1.86 -18.16 -5.95
CA TYR A 136 -2.76 -18.92 -5.09
C TYR A 136 -2.15 -19.25 -3.72
N GLY A 137 -2.87 -18.91 -2.65
CA GLY A 137 -2.58 -19.26 -1.26
C GLY A 137 -1.46 -18.43 -0.62
N ILE A 138 -0.90 -17.45 -1.33
CA ILE A 138 0.21 -16.64 -0.80
C ILE A 138 -0.28 -15.74 0.33
N LEU A 139 -1.42 -15.05 0.16
CA LEU A 139 -1.95 -14.14 1.18
C LEU A 139 -2.34 -14.90 2.47
N GLU A 140 -2.88 -16.11 2.33
CA GLU A 140 -3.24 -16.98 3.45
C GLU A 140 -2.01 -17.53 4.18
N LYS A 141 -0.94 -17.85 3.45
CA LYS A 141 0.34 -18.21 4.08
C LYS A 141 0.96 -17.01 4.78
N ALA A 142 0.93 -15.84 4.14
CA ALA A 142 1.45 -14.59 4.71
C ALA A 142 0.69 -14.20 5.99
N SER A 143 -0.63 -14.38 6.05
CA SER A 143 -1.41 -14.02 7.25
C SER A 143 -0.97 -14.81 8.49
N LYS A 144 -0.44 -16.03 8.33
CA LYS A 144 0.08 -16.84 9.45
C LYS A 144 1.31 -16.20 10.11
N GLU A 145 2.04 -15.33 9.41
CA GLU A 145 3.20 -14.63 9.95
C GLU A 145 2.83 -13.35 10.73
N LEU A 146 1.54 -12.95 10.73
CA LEU A 146 1.05 -11.86 11.57
C LEU A 146 1.07 -12.26 13.06
N LYS A 147 1.04 -11.24 13.93
CA LYS A 147 0.79 -11.39 15.37
C LYS A 147 -0.53 -12.12 15.59
N GLU A 148 -0.61 -12.92 16.65
CA GLU A 148 -1.77 -13.78 16.91
C GLU A 148 -3.08 -12.98 16.96
N ASP A 149 -3.06 -11.83 17.64
CA ASP A 149 -4.20 -10.90 17.74
C ASP A 149 -4.70 -10.34 16.39
N ASP A 150 -3.86 -10.35 15.35
CA ASP A 150 -4.20 -9.86 14.01
C ASP A 150 -4.48 -10.97 13.00
N ARG A 151 -3.91 -12.15 13.21
CA ARG A 151 -3.88 -13.23 12.20
C ARG A 151 -5.27 -13.62 11.73
N ASP A 152 -6.14 -13.97 12.66
CA ASP A 152 -7.46 -14.53 12.35
C ASP A 152 -8.41 -13.43 11.85
N GLU A 153 -8.37 -12.25 12.47
CA GLU A 153 -9.16 -11.10 12.04
C GLU A 153 -8.75 -10.61 10.64
N PHE A 154 -7.45 -10.56 10.35
CA PHE A 154 -6.97 -10.19 9.02
C PHE A 154 -7.40 -11.23 7.99
N LEU A 155 -7.25 -12.52 8.31
CA LEU A 155 -7.64 -13.60 7.40
C LEU A 155 -9.16 -13.59 7.13
N ASP A 156 -9.97 -13.35 8.16
CA ASP A 156 -11.42 -13.19 8.01
C ASP A 156 -11.75 -11.99 7.11
N TYR A 157 -11.15 -10.82 7.40
CA TYR A 157 -11.33 -9.61 6.62
C TYR A 157 -11.02 -9.83 5.14
N VAL A 158 -9.86 -10.41 4.79
CA VAL A 158 -9.51 -10.61 3.38
C VAL A 158 -10.33 -11.72 2.72
N SER A 159 -10.87 -12.67 3.49
CA SER A 159 -11.66 -13.79 2.98
C SER A 159 -13.12 -13.44 2.76
N ASN A 160 -13.66 -12.50 3.53
CA ASN A 160 -15.09 -12.18 3.55
C ASN A 160 -15.42 -10.75 3.10
N ASN A 161 -14.42 -9.89 2.86
CA ASN A 161 -14.61 -8.56 2.30
C ASN A 161 -14.10 -8.47 0.86
N SER A 162 -14.62 -7.50 0.10
CA SER A 162 -14.22 -7.20 -1.29
C SER A 162 -13.74 -5.75 -1.48
N VAL A 163 -13.66 -4.98 -0.38
CA VAL A 163 -13.37 -3.56 -0.37
C VAL A 163 -12.08 -3.27 0.39
N LEU A 164 -11.18 -2.50 -0.22
CA LEU A 164 -9.92 -2.07 0.42
C LEU A 164 -9.47 -0.68 -0.01
N ASN A 165 -8.56 -0.06 0.74
CA ASN A 165 -7.94 1.23 0.44
C ASN A 165 -6.59 1.03 -0.29
N PRO A 166 -6.47 1.41 -1.58
CA PRO A 166 -5.34 1.01 -2.43
C PRO A 166 -4.10 1.91 -2.30
N HIS A 167 -3.04 1.55 -3.04
CA HIS A 167 -1.85 2.34 -3.37
C HIS A 167 -0.81 2.52 -2.27
N ILE A 168 -1.01 1.95 -1.08
CA ILE A 168 -0.11 2.15 0.07
C ILE A 168 0.10 3.67 0.33
N MET A 169 -0.93 4.47 0.07
CA MET A 169 -0.91 5.91 0.29
C MET A 169 -1.71 6.24 1.54
N PHE A 170 -1.11 7.04 2.40
CA PHE A 170 -1.73 7.49 3.64
C PHE A 170 -1.07 8.77 4.14
N ILE A 171 -1.79 9.51 4.98
CA ILE A 171 -1.24 10.57 5.82
C ILE A 171 -1.60 10.20 7.25
N ALA A 172 -0.67 10.26 8.19
CA ALA A 172 -1.03 9.99 9.58
C ALA A 172 -0.15 10.76 10.55
N LYS A 173 -0.64 10.91 11.77
CA LYS A 173 0.16 11.42 12.87
C LYS A 173 1.37 10.53 13.09
N LYS A 174 2.54 11.11 13.38
CA LYS A 174 3.80 10.37 13.58
C LYS A 174 3.66 9.19 14.54
N LYS A 175 2.87 9.33 15.62
CA LYS A 175 2.61 8.24 16.57
C LYS A 175 1.91 7.03 15.95
N ILE A 176 0.98 7.26 15.02
CA ILE A 176 0.28 6.20 14.29
C ILE A 176 1.22 5.59 13.25
N LEU A 177 1.97 6.43 12.53
CA LEU A 177 2.97 5.97 11.56
C LEU A 177 4.02 5.05 12.15
N ASN A 178 4.53 5.40 13.34
CA ASN A 178 5.53 4.56 13.98
C ASN A 178 4.98 3.16 14.31
N LYS A 179 3.74 3.07 14.78
CA LYS A 179 3.07 1.77 15.03
C LYS A 179 2.88 0.99 13.73
N TRP A 180 2.36 1.66 12.68
CA TRP A 180 2.20 1.06 11.36
C TRP A 180 3.50 0.48 10.84
N PHE A 181 4.60 1.24 10.89
CA PHE A 181 5.88 0.75 10.38
C PHE A 181 6.45 -0.41 11.20
N ILE A 182 6.29 -0.39 12.53
CA ILE A 182 6.68 -1.51 13.38
C ILE A 182 5.93 -2.77 12.93
N ASP A 183 4.60 -2.73 12.89
CA ASP A 183 3.78 -3.92 12.61
C ASP A 183 3.95 -4.39 11.16
N CYS A 184 3.93 -3.47 10.21
CA CYS A 184 4.05 -3.77 8.78
C CYS A 184 5.42 -4.37 8.45
N PHE A 185 6.53 -3.75 8.85
CA PHE A 185 7.85 -4.28 8.51
C PHE A 185 8.21 -5.53 9.33
N GLU A 186 7.77 -5.65 10.59
CA GLU A 186 7.93 -6.90 11.33
C GLU A 186 7.27 -8.07 10.58
N TRP A 187 6.04 -7.88 10.10
CA TRP A 187 5.32 -8.89 9.33
C TRP A 187 5.95 -9.17 7.96
N LEU A 188 6.29 -8.13 7.20
CA LEU A 188 6.88 -8.28 5.88
C LEU A 188 8.24 -8.99 5.93
N PHE A 189 9.07 -8.75 6.95
CA PHE A 189 10.34 -9.46 7.10
C PHE A 189 10.16 -10.94 7.46
N LYS A 190 9.09 -11.31 8.18
CA LYS A 190 8.74 -12.73 8.37
C LYS A 190 8.27 -13.35 7.06
N CYS A 191 7.42 -12.64 6.29
CA CYS A 191 7.02 -13.06 4.96
C CYS A 191 8.22 -13.20 4.01
N GLU A 192 9.22 -12.33 4.12
CA GLU A 192 10.45 -12.39 3.31
C GLU A 192 11.23 -13.67 3.56
N LYS A 193 11.37 -14.09 4.83
CA LYS A 193 11.99 -15.38 5.18
C LYS A 193 11.22 -16.57 4.60
N LEU A 194 9.90 -16.45 4.46
CA LEU A 194 9.03 -17.51 3.95
C LEU A 194 9.06 -17.61 2.42
N PHE A 195 9.04 -16.48 1.71
CA PHE A 195 8.86 -16.44 0.25
C PHE A 195 10.15 -16.16 -0.53
N GLY A 196 11.14 -15.50 0.09
CA GLY A 196 12.38 -15.09 -0.54
C GLY A 196 12.16 -14.17 -1.76
N PHE A 197 13.17 -14.13 -2.64
CA PHE A 197 13.16 -13.30 -3.85
C PHE A 197 13.27 -14.13 -5.15
N ASP A 198 13.96 -15.27 -5.08
CA ASP A 198 14.40 -16.05 -6.24
C ASP A 198 13.26 -16.56 -7.14
N ASN A 199 12.08 -16.78 -6.57
CA ASN A 199 10.90 -17.29 -7.28
C ASN A 199 9.88 -16.20 -7.68
N LEU A 200 10.19 -14.92 -7.47
CA LEU A 200 9.31 -13.79 -7.78
C LEU A 200 9.49 -13.31 -9.23
N THR A 201 9.19 -14.16 -10.20
CA THR A 201 9.30 -13.84 -11.63
C THR A 201 8.03 -13.21 -12.22
N GLY A 202 8.19 -12.16 -13.03
CA GLY A 202 7.09 -11.40 -13.66
C GLY A 202 6.56 -10.23 -12.81
N TYR A 203 6.03 -9.18 -13.45
CA TYR A 203 5.62 -7.92 -12.79
C TYR A 203 4.68 -8.14 -11.59
N ASP A 204 3.68 -9.02 -11.75
CA ASP A 204 2.64 -9.27 -10.75
C ASP A 204 3.16 -10.00 -9.49
N LYS A 205 4.30 -10.70 -9.59
CA LYS A 205 4.93 -11.39 -8.46
C LYS A 205 6.15 -10.66 -7.92
N LYS A 206 6.81 -9.87 -8.78
CA LYS A 206 8.05 -9.16 -8.43
C LYS A 206 7.85 -8.27 -7.21
N ARG A 207 6.73 -7.54 -7.14
CA ARG A 207 6.38 -6.59 -6.06
C ARG A 207 5.54 -7.20 -4.94
N LEU A 208 5.74 -8.49 -4.64
CA LEU A 208 4.90 -9.24 -3.70
C LEU A 208 4.69 -8.51 -2.37
N TYR A 209 5.76 -7.98 -1.76
CA TYR A 209 5.69 -7.36 -0.44
C TYR A 209 4.88 -6.05 -0.43
N ALA A 210 4.98 -5.25 -1.49
CA ALA A 210 4.10 -4.11 -1.68
C ALA A 210 2.62 -4.54 -1.78
N PHE A 211 2.34 -5.60 -2.54
CA PHE A 211 0.99 -6.13 -2.65
C PHE A 211 0.44 -6.66 -1.32
N LEU A 212 1.26 -7.33 -0.51
CA LEU A 212 0.89 -7.76 0.84
C LEU A 212 0.58 -6.56 1.74
N ALA A 213 1.47 -5.56 1.77
CA ALA A 213 1.29 -4.35 2.56
C ALA A 213 0.04 -3.55 2.17
N GLU A 214 -0.33 -3.51 0.89
CA GLU A 214 -1.57 -2.84 0.44
C GLU A 214 -2.83 -3.46 1.07
N ARG A 215 -2.86 -4.80 1.24
CA ARG A 215 -4.01 -5.47 1.87
C ARG A 215 -3.99 -5.27 3.37
N TYR A 216 -2.80 -5.35 3.97
CA TYR A 216 -2.65 -5.13 5.40
C TYR A 216 -2.93 -3.69 5.82
N LEU A 217 -2.57 -2.69 5.00
CA LEU A 217 -2.83 -1.28 5.27
C LEU A 217 -4.32 -1.02 5.54
N SER A 218 -5.17 -1.54 4.65
CA SER A 218 -6.62 -1.36 4.75
C SER A 218 -7.14 -1.91 6.07
N PHE A 219 -6.71 -3.13 6.46
CA PHE A 219 -7.08 -3.71 7.75
C PHE A 219 -6.51 -2.92 8.94
N TRP A 220 -5.21 -2.66 8.94
CA TRP A 220 -4.48 -2.11 10.07
C TRP A 220 -4.99 -0.73 10.45
N PHE A 221 -5.20 0.17 9.48
CA PHE A 221 -5.68 1.51 9.78
C PHE A 221 -7.10 1.53 10.33
N HIS A 222 -7.98 0.61 9.90
CA HIS A 222 -9.32 0.52 10.47
C HIS A 222 -9.34 -0.09 11.87
N LYS A 223 -8.36 -0.95 12.20
CA LYS A 223 -8.25 -1.57 13.53
C LYS A 223 -7.55 -0.68 14.55
N TYR A 224 -6.44 -0.03 14.16
CA TYR A 224 -5.51 0.60 15.09
C TYR A 224 -5.46 2.13 15.01
N ALA A 225 -6.20 2.73 14.07
CA ALA A 225 -6.25 4.15 13.86
C ALA A 225 -7.71 4.62 13.68
N ARG A 226 -7.89 5.94 13.54
CA ARG A 226 -9.16 6.57 13.19
C ARG A 226 -8.99 7.25 11.84
N PRO A 227 -9.14 6.50 10.73
CA PRO A 227 -8.89 7.01 9.41
C PRO A 227 -10.07 7.80 8.88
N ILE A 228 -9.78 8.83 8.09
CA ILE A 228 -10.73 9.45 7.15
C ILE A 228 -10.33 9.09 5.70
N ALA A 229 -11.31 8.77 4.86
CA ALA A 229 -11.08 8.57 3.44
C ALA A 229 -10.99 9.92 2.72
N TRP A 230 -9.96 10.11 1.88
CA TRP A 230 -9.69 11.41 1.27
C TRP A 230 -9.43 11.37 -0.24
N HIS A 231 -9.55 12.54 -0.86
CA HIS A 231 -9.44 12.72 -2.30
C HIS A 231 -7.99 12.66 -2.76
N TRP A 232 -7.76 11.90 -3.83
CA TRP A 232 -6.49 11.82 -4.53
C TRP A 232 -6.76 11.78 -6.03
N THR A 233 -5.73 12.00 -6.84
CA THR A 233 -5.80 11.91 -8.29
C THR A 233 -4.59 11.17 -8.86
N PHE A 234 -4.76 10.57 -10.03
CA PHE A 234 -3.65 10.09 -10.84
C PHE A 234 -3.26 11.17 -11.85
N TYR A 235 -1.98 11.51 -11.94
CA TYR A 235 -1.46 12.45 -12.93
C TYR A 235 -0.08 12.02 -13.40
N ASP A 236 0.15 12.03 -14.71
CA ASP A 236 1.43 11.60 -15.31
C ASP A 236 2.20 12.81 -15.84
N VAL A 237 2.97 13.46 -14.95
CA VAL A 237 3.72 14.69 -15.26
C VAL A 237 4.77 14.47 -16.37
N GLU A 238 5.29 13.24 -16.51
CA GLU A 238 6.32 12.93 -17.51
C GLU A 238 5.80 12.97 -18.96
N LYS A 239 4.47 12.96 -19.17
CA LYS A 239 3.87 13.09 -20.50
C LYS A 239 3.75 14.53 -21.00
N GLU A 240 3.94 15.52 -20.12
CA GLU A 240 3.88 16.94 -20.51
C GLU A 240 5.26 17.54 -20.83
N GLU A 241 6.33 16.90 -20.34
CA GLU A 241 7.71 17.30 -20.63
C GLU A 241 8.28 16.67 -21.92
N SER A 242 7.44 15.96 -22.70
CA SER A 242 7.76 15.32 -23.99
C SER A 242 7.02 15.97 -25.14
#